data_AF-A0A660PBH0-F1
#
_entry.id   AF-A0A660PBH0-F1
#
_cell.length_a   1.000
_cell.length_b   1.000
_cell.length_c   1.000
_cell.angle_alpha   90.00
_cell.angle_beta   90.00
_cell.angle_gamma   90.00
#
_symmetry.space_group_name_H-M   'P 1'
#
loop_
_entity.id
_entity.type
_entity.pdbx_description
1 polymer ?
#
loop_
_entity_poly.entity_id
_entity_poly.type
_entity_poly.pdbx_seq_one_letter_code
_entity_poly.pdbx_strand_id
1 'polypeptide(L)'
;MADFSEDDAKKVAAVLGVKKIIREKDHFRLKVDNTAEKRVLILEIYPEELLGRVRGTLIVVYTGNSHLQIHNCSGYVISEELGEVTFVTETEKRLSGLVVESGASCSLYAGIDRKLISSDFTNLGVEVMLSGVALSLAEEIIDSDEKKEK
;
A
#
# COMPACT_ATOMS: atom_id res chain seq x y z
N MET A 1 -15.04 2.95 -6.37
CA MET A 1 -14.03 3.69 -5.59
C MET A 1 -14.32 3.43 -4.13
N ALA A 2 -13.43 2.74 -3.43
CA ALA A 2 -13.57 2.53 -2.01
C ALA A 2 -13.08 3.81 -1.30
N ASP A 3 -14.00 4.55 -0.69
CA ASP A 3 -13.65 5.69 0.15
C ASP A 3 -12.85 5.19 1.36
N PHE A 4 -11.60 5.61 1.50
CA PHE A 4 -10.76 5.21 2.62
C PHE A 4 -11.30 5.84 3.92
N SER A 5 -11.91 5.02 4.77
CA SER A 5 -12.62 5.50 5.95
C SER A 5 -11.71 5.60 7.18
N GLU A 6 -12.22 6.21 8.25
CA GLU A 6 -11.53 6.21 9.54
C GLU A 6 -11.40 4.80 10.14
N ASP A 7 -12.34 3.89 9.86
CA ASP A 7 -12.24 2.51 10.31
C ASP A 7 -11.15 1.74 9.55
N ASP A 8 -10.90 2.08 8.29
CA ASP A 8 -9.78 1.52 7.53
C ASP A 8 -8.44 2.03 8.07
N ALA A 9 -8.36 3.31 8.45
CA ALA A 9 -7.18 3.85 9.14
C ALA A 9 -6.92 3.12 10.47
N LYS A 10 -7.95 2.73 11.22
CA LYS A 10 -7.82 1.93 12.44
C LYS A 10 -7.31 0.52 12.18
N LYS A 11 -7.80 -0.16 11.14
CA LYS A 11 -7.31 -1.49 10.74
C LYS A 11 -5.83 -1.44 10.38
N VAL A 12 -5.44 -0.46 9.55
CA VAL A 12 -4.03 -0.23 9.18
C VAL A 12 -3.18 0.06 10.41
N ALA A 13 -3.64 0.96 11.30
CA ALA A 13 -2.92 1.28 12.53
C ALA A 13 -2.72 0.07 13.44
N ALA A 14 -3.72 -0.80 13.56
CA ALA A 14 -3.65 -1.99 14.39
C ALA A 14 -2.55 -2.95 13.91
N VAL A 15 -2.50 -3.23 12.61
CA VAL A 15 -1.51 -4.14 12.00
C VAL A 15 -0.11 -3.57 12.08
N LEU A 16 0.05 -2.26 11.84
CA LEU A 16 1.35 -1.59 11.91
C LEU A 16 1.81 -1.31 13.35
N GLY A 17 1.05 -1.68 14.37
CA GLY A 17 1.39 -1.42 15.78
C GLY A 17 1.44 0.08 16.13
N VAL A 18 0.70 0.91 15.38
CA VAL A 18 0.68 2.37 15.56
C VAL A 18 -0.11 2.72 16.82
N LYS A 19 0.54 3.42 17.76
CA LYS A 19 -0.06 3.78 19.05
C LYS A 19 -1.14 4.86 18.96
N LYS A 20 -1.04 5.75 17.97
CA LYS A 20 -1.94 6.89 17.81
C LYS A 20 -2.06 7.27 16.34
N ILE A 21 -3.30 7.41 15.88
CA ILE A 21 -3.63 8.05 14.62
C ILE A 21 -3.86 9.52 14.89
N ILE A 22 -3.20 10.39 14.13
CA ILE A 22 -3.47 11.83 14.13
C ILE A 22 -4.38 12.09 12.93
N ARG A 23 -5.57 12.63 13.19
CA ARG A 23 -6.50 13.04 12.14
C ARG A 23 -6.30 14.52 11.86
N GLU A 24 -5.83 14.81 10.66
CA GLU A 24 -5.74 16.17 10.13
C GLU A 24 -7.01 16.49 9.32
N LYS A 25 -7.08 17.69 8.75
CA LYS A 25 -8.26 18.15 8.01
C LYS A 25 -8.56 17.29 6.77
N ASP A 26 -7.51 16.85 6.09
CA ASP A 26 -7.52 16.23 4.77
C ASP A 26 -6.91 14.83 4.74
N HIS A 27 -6.21 14.40 5.80
CA HIS A 27 -5.53 13.11 5.84
C HIS A 27 -5.44 12.50 7.25
N PHE A 28 -5.13 11.20 7.27
CA PHE A 28 -4.73 10.49 8.47
C PHE A 28 -3.21 10.38 8.50
N ARG A 29 -2.61 10.66 9.65
CA ARG A 29 -1.17 10.57 9.88
C ARG A 29 -0.88 9.52 10.95
N LEU A 30 -0.07 8.54 10.58
CA LEU A 30 0.32 7.41 11.39
C LEU A 30 1.84 7.42 11.54
N LYS A 31 2.34 7.34 12.77
CA LYS A 31 3.77 7.18 13.04
C LYS A 31 4.03 5.72 13.40
N VAL A 32 4.82 5.03 12.57
CA VAL A 32 5.33 3.68 12.86
C VAL A 32 6.75 3.84 13.41
N ASP A 33 7.01 3.23 14.56
CA ASP A 33 8.24 3.41 15.32
C ASP A 33 8.81 2.05 15.71
N ASN A 34 10.03 1.77 15.26
CA ASN A 34 10.81 0.63 15.69
C ASN A 34 12.01 1.12 16.49
N THR A 35 11.80 1.26 17.80
CA THR A 35 12.83 1.71 18.73
C THR A 35 14.04 0.79 18.83
N ALA A 36 13.86 -0.52 18.60
CA ALA A 36 14.96 -1.49 18.70
C ALA A 36 16.02 -1.25 17.62
N GLU A 37 15.57 -0.93 16.40
CA GLU A 37 16.46 -0.66 15.27
C GLU A 37 16.63 0.84 14.97
N LYS A 38 16.06 1.71 15.80
CA LYS A 38 16.07 3.18 15.63
C LYS A 38 15.48 3.62 14.28
N ARG A 39 14.46 2.91 13.79
CA ARG A 39 13.75 3.23 12.55
C ARG A 39 12.42 3.89 12.85
N VAL A 40 12.06 4.88 12.04
CA VAL A 40 10.78 5.57 12.10
C VAL A 40 10.33 5.83 10.67
N LEU A 41 9.04 5.61 10.41
CA LEU A 41 8.38 6.14 9.22
C LEU A 41 7.09 6.85 9.60
N ILE A 42 6.73 7.85 8.80
CA ILE A 42 5.43 8.49 8.84
C ILE A 42 4.66 8.03 7.61
N LEU A 43 3.50 7.45 7.85
CA LEU A 43 2.51 7.11 6.84
C LEU A 43 1.41 8.17 6.89
N GLU A 44 1.18 8.83 5.76
CA GLU A 44 0.05 9.74 5.57
C GLU A 44 -0.88 9.17 4.49
N ILE A 45 -2.16 9.13 4.82
CA ILE A 45 -3.23 8.61 3.96
C ILE A 45 -4.18 9.74 3.70
N TYR A 46 -4.18 10.26 2.48
CA TYR A 46 -5.08 11.28 1.98
C TYR A 46 -6.22 10.56 1.25
N PRO A 47 -7.43 10.44 1.85
CA PRO A 47 -8.53 9.70 1.23
C PRO A 47 -9.00 10.35 -0.07
N GLU A 48 -8.91 11.68 -0.16
CA GLU A 48 -9.34 12.45 -1.32
C GLU A 48 -8.46 13.68 -1.54
N GLU A 49 -7.51 13.58 -2.47
CA GLU A 49 -6.60 14.67 -2.85
C GLU A 49 -6.72 14.98 -4.34
N LEU A 50 -6.45 16.24 -4.72
CA LEU A 50 -6.40 16.66 -6.13
C LEU A 50 -5.07 16.23 -6.78
N LEU A 51 -5.11 15.12 -7.51
CA LEU A 51 -3.98 14.55 -8.26
C LEU A 51 -3.90 15.16 -9.67
N GLY A 52 -3.75 16.49 -9.70
CA GLY A 52 -3.74 17.28 -10.93
C GLY A 52 -5.15 17.63 -11.40
N ARG A 53 -5.76 16.78 -12.25
CA ARG A 53 -7.11 17.04 -12.82
C ARG A 53 -8.20 16.14 -12.23
N VAL A 54 -7.81 15.08 -11.55
CA VAL A 54 -8.72 14.09 -10.96
C VAL A 54 -8.49 14.06 -9.46
N ARG A 55 -9.54 13.75 -8.71
CA ARG A 55 -9.43 13.47 -7.28
C ARG A 55 -9.23 11.97 -7.06
N GLY A 56 -8.43 11.62 -6.07
CA GLY A 56 -8.23 10.24 -5.69
C GLY A 56 -7.43 10.09 -4.40
N THR A 57 -7.28 8.84 -3.96
CA THR A 57 -6.52 8.51 -2.76
C THR A 57 -5.03 8.64 -3.03
N LEU A 58 -4.32 9.33 -2.14
CA LEU A 58 -2.87 9.44 -2.14
C LEU A 58 -2.30 8.86 -0.85
N ILE A 59 -1.37 7.93 -1.00
CA ILE A 59 -0.62 7.39 0.13
C ILE A 59 0.80 7.94 0.06
N VAL A 60 1.29 8.44 1.18
CA VAL A 60 2.61 9.03 1.29
C VAL A 60 3.35 8.39 2.46
N VAL A 61 4.60 7.99 2.22
CA VAL A 61 5.49 7.49 3.25
C VAL A 61 6.74 8.35 3.30
N TYR A 62 7.02 8.89 4.48
CA TYR A 62 8.26 9.58 4.81
C TYR A 62 9.11 8.67 5.69
N THR A 63 10.32 8.38 5.24
CA THR A 63 11.36 7.76 6.06
C THR A 63 12.49 8.77 6.27
N GLY A 64 13.53 8.39 7.03
CA GLY A 64 14.69 9.27 7.22
C GLY A 64 15.41 9.65 5.92
N ASN A 65 15.33 8.81 4.88
CA ASN A 65 16.12 8.97 3.65
C ASN A 65 15.28 8.96 2.37
N SER A 66 13.97 8.71 2.46
CA SER A 66 13.11 8.54 1.29
C SER A 66 11.76 9.20 1.49
N HIS A 67 11.21 9.68 0.38
CA HIS A 67 9.84 10.12 0.25
C HIS A 67 9.19 9.29 -0.87
N LEU A 68 8.23 8.45 -0.49
CA LEU A 68 7.56 7.53 -1.40
C LEU A 68 6.08 7.90 -1.49
N GLN A 69 5.53 7.80 -2.69
CA GLN A 69 4.13 8.08 -2.95
C GLN A 69 3.54 7.06 -3.91
N ILE A 70 2.29 6.67 -3.64
CA ILE A 70 1.46 5.94 -4.61
C ILE A 70 0.18 6.74 -4.83
N HIS A 71 -0.01 7.12 -6.09
CA HIS A 71 -1.09 7.99 -6.54
C HIS A 71 -2.26 7.13 -6.99
N ASN A 72 -3.48 7.64 -6.82
CA ASN A 72 -4.71 6.97 -7.23
C ASN A 72 -4.75 5.53 -6.68
N CYS A 73 -4.49 5.39 -5.38
CA CYS A 73 -4.53 4.12 -4.67
C CYS A 73 -5.94 3.53 -4.80
N SER A 74 -6.05 2.38 -5.47
CA SER A 74 -7.33 1.72 -5.76
C SER A 74 -7.77 0.79 -4.64
N GLY A 75 -6.83 0.31 -3.82
CA GLY A 75 -7.13 -0.55 -2.68
C GLY A 75 -5.91 -0.80 -1.81
N TYR A 76 -6.09 -1.59 -0.75
CA TYR A 76 -5.01 -2.01 0.12
C TYR A 76 -5.29 -3.41 0.69
N VAL A 77 -4.22 -4.17 0.93
CA VAL A 77 -4.25 -5.48 1.58
C VAL A 77 -3.60 -5.38 2.94
N ILE A 78 -4.15 -6.10 3.91
CA ILE A 78 -3.56 -6.25 5.23
C ILE A 78 -3.06 -7.69 5.38
N SER A 79 -1.82 -7.86 5.83
CA SER A 79 -1.30 -9.14 6.31
C SER A 79 -0.99 -9.05 7.79
N GLU A 80 -1.85 -9.61 8.64
CA GLU A 80 -1.64 -9.64 10.09
C GLU A 80 -0.46 -10.53 10.48
N GLU A 81 -0.24 -11.64 9.74
CA GLU A 81 0.85 -12.58 10.00
C GLU A 81 2.23 -11.95 9.78
N LEU A 82 2.36 -11.16 8.70
CA LEU A 82 3.60 -10.44 8.38
C LEU A 82 3.67 -9.06 9.05
N GLY A 83 2.55 -8.56 9.58
CA GLY A 83 2.46 -7.24 10.18
C GLY A 83 2.71 -6.13 9.16
N GLU A 84 2.14 -6.25 7.96
CA GLU A 84 2.33 -5.30 6.86
C GLU A 84 1.01 -4.91 6.19
N VAL A 85 1.06 -3.77 5.50
CA VAL A 85 -0.04 -3.25 4.67
C VAL A 85 0.51 -2.92 3.29
N THR A 86 -0.13 -3.47 2.27
CA THR A 86 0.23 -3.24 0.86
C THR A 86 -0.82 -2.35 0.23
N PHE A 87 -0.46 -1.09 -0.05
CA PHE A 87 -1.28 -0.17 -0.83
C PHE A 87 -1.06 -0.39 -2.30
N VAL A 88 -2.13 -0.39 -3.10
CA VAL A 88 -2.07 -0.80 -4.50
C VAL A 88 -2.67 0.27 -5.39
N THR A 89 -2.03 0.53 -6.53
CA THR A 89 -2.66 1.21 -7.66
C THR A 89 -2.50 0.34 -8.89
N GLU A 90 -3.57 0.28 -9.67
CA GLU A 90 -3.60 -0.48 -10.90
C GLU A 90 -4.14 0.32 -12.06
N THR A 91 -3.72 -0.12 -13.24
CA THR A 91 -4.32 0.18 -14.53
C THR A 91 -4.53 -1.14 -15.25
N GLU A 92 -5.20 -1.13 -16.39
CA GLU A 92 -5.42 -2.35 -17.20
C GLU A 92 -4.13 -3.17 -17.48
N LYS A 93 -2.97 -2.52 -17.52
CA LYS A 93 -1.69 -3.17 -17.91
C LYS A 93 -0.63 -3.19 -16.82
N ARG A 94 -0.76 -2.33 -15.81
CA ARG A 94 0.31 -2.10 -14.84
C ARG A 94 -0.22 -2.14 -13.42
N LEU A 95 0.52 -2.78 -12.54
CA LEU A 95 0.35 -2.74 -11.11
C LEU A 95 1.52 -2.02 -10.44
N SER A 96 1.24 -1.26 -9.39
CA SER A 96 2.25 -0.82 -8.45
C SER A 96 1.75 -1.06 -7.04
N GLY A 97 2.65 -1.34 -6.10
CA GLY A 97 2.31 -1.43 -4.69
C GLY A 97 3.36 -0.84 -3.78
N LEU A 98 2.88 -0.21 -2.72
CA LEU A 98 3.65 0.37 -1.64
C LEU A 98 3.37 -0.45 -0.37
N VAL A 99 4.36 -1.23 0.04
CA VAL A 99 4.31 -2.05 1.26
C VAL A 99 4.83 -1.22 2.42
N VAL A 100 4.11 -1.24 3.54
CA VAL A 100 4.51 -0.63 4.81
C VAL A 100 4.45 -1.70 5.89
N GLU A 101 5.54 -1.85 6.63
CA GLU A 101 5.68 -2.88 7.66
C GLU A 101 5.67 -2.27 9.07
N SER A 102 5.14 -3.03 10.04
CA SER A 102 5.16 -2.70 11.48
C SER A 102 6.57 -2.45 12.02
N GLY A 103 7.60 -3.00 11.38
CA GLY A 103 9.01 -2.76 11.67
C GLY A 103 9.53 -1.37 11.30
N ALA A 104 8.67 -0.44 10.87
CA ALA A 104 9.04 0.85 10.28
C ALA A 104 9.94 0.69 9.04
N SER A 105 9.56 -0.24 8.16
CA SER A 105 10.11 -0.44 6.81
C SER A 105 9.07 -0.11 5.76
N CYS A 106 9.52 0.16 4.53
CA CYS A 106 8.64 0.25 3.39
C CYS A 106 9.36 -0.10 2.09
N SER A 107 8.61 -0.67 1.15
CA SER A 107 9.09 -1.01 -0.19
C SER A 107 8.10 -0.52 -1.24
N LEU A 108 8.60 0.08 -2.32
CA LEU A 108 7.79 0.50 -3.46
C LEU A 108 8.15 -0.33 -4.68
N TYR A 109 7.14 -1.01 -5.21
CA TYR A 109 7.20 -1.79 -6.43
C TYR A 109 6.35 -1.07 -7.48
N ALA A 110 6.95 -0.59 -8.57
CA ALA A 110 6.26 0.30 -9.51
C ALA A 110 6.28 -0.23 -10.94
N GLY A 111 5.15 -0.06 -11.63
CA GLY A 111 5.03 -0.31 -13.06
C GLY A 111 5.20 -1.77 -13.48
N ILE A 112 4.80 -2.71 -12.61
CA ILE A 112 4.88 -4.15 -12.89
C ILE A 112 3.83 -4.52 -13.91
N ASP A 113 4.17 -5.39 -14.87
CA ASP A 113 3.17 -5.92 -15.79
C ASP A 113 2.20 -6.82 -15.01
N ARG A 114 0.91 -6.53 -15.11
CA ARG A 114 -0.14 -7.29 -14.40
C ARG A 114 -0.05 -8.79 -14.66
N LYS A 115 0.42 -9.20 -15.85
CA LYS A 115 0.58 -10.61 -16.23
C LYS A 115 1.63 -11.36 -15.40
N LEU A 116 2.59 -10.65 -14.81
CA LEU A 116 3.60 -11.26 -13.93
C LEU A 116 2.98 -11.73 -12.62
N ILE A 117 1.85 -11.16 -12.24
CA ILE A 117 1.16 -11.44 -10.99
C ILE A 117 0.17 -12.58 -11.18
N SER A 118 -0.59 -12.57 -12.28
CA SER A 118 -1.46 -13.69 -12.64
C SER A 118 -0.71 -14.98 -13.07
N SER A 119 0.60 -15.06 -12.91
CA SER A 119 1.46 -16.16 -13.38
C SER A 119 2.17 -16.86 -12.23
N ASP A 120 2.49 -18.14 -12.39
CA ASP A 120 3.26 -18.89 -11.40
C ASP A 120 4.65 -18.24 -11.17
N PHE A 121 4.73 -17.46 -10.09
CA PHE A 121 5.89 -16.66 -9.68
C PHE A 121 7.19 -17.46 -9.57
N THR A 122 7.10 -18.77 -9.41
CA THR A 122 8.27 -19.66 -9.33
C THR A 122 9.04 -19.75 -10.66
N ASN A 123 8.44 -19.31 -11.77
CA ASN A 123 9.08 -19.24 -13.09
C ASN A 123 9.72 -17.88 -13.38
N LEU A 124 9.59 -16.91 -12.47
CA LEU A 124 10.21 -15.59 -12.61
C LEU A 124 11.70 -15.64 -12.21
N GLY A 125 12.53 -14.83 -12.88
CA GLY A 125 13.88 -14.58 -12.40
C GLY A 125 13.85 -14.03 -10.96
N VAL A 126 14.86 -14.38 -10.16
CA VAL A 126 14.94 -13.97 -8.74
C VAL A 126 14.84 -12.45 -8.59
N GLU A 127 15.29 -11.71 -9.59
CA GLU A 127 15.26 -10.25 -9.68
C GLU A 127 13.84 -9.66 -9.72
N VAL A 128 12.86 -10.38 -10.27
CA VAL A 128 11.46 -9.97 -10.39
C VAL A 128 10.52 -10.71 -9.43
N MET A 129 10.97 -11.84 -8.87
CA MET A 129 10.23 -12.67 -7.94
C MET A 129 9.77 -11.90 -6.69
N LEU A 130 10.61 -11.04 -6.12
CA LEU A 130 10.27 -10.26 -4.90
C LEU A 130 9.04 -9.37 -5.11
N SER A 131 8.95 -8.76 -6.29
CA SER A 131 7.81 -7.91 -6.63
C SER A 131 6.52 -8.71 -6.86
N GLY A 132 6.67 -9.93 -7.38
CA GLY A 132 5.56 -10.86 -7.52
C GLY A 132 5.05 -11.36 -6.17
N VAL A 133 5.95 -11.79 -5.28
CA VAL A 133 5.59 -12.28 -3.94
C VAL A 133 4.96 -11.19 -3.08
N ALA A 134 5.52 -9.97 -3.10
CA ALA A 134 4.97 -8.87 -2.30
C ALA A 134 3.57 -8.42 -2.76
N LEU A 135 3.24 -8.62 -4.05
CA LEU A 135 1.97 -8.21 -4.65
C LEU A 135 0.99 -9.35 -4.89
N SER A 136 1.38 -10.61 -4.67
CA SER A 136 0.45 -11.75 -4.79
C SER A 136 -0.68 -11.67 -3.76
N LEU A 137 -0.40 -11.10 -2.57
CA LEU A 137 -1.42 -10.80 -1.57
C LEU A 137 -2.50 -9.83 -2.10
N ALA A 138 -2.19 -9.02 -3.11
CA ALA A 138 -3.11 -8.08 -3.73
C ALA A 138 -3.99 -8.69 -4.83
N GLU A 139 -3.74 -9.93 -5.26
CA GLU A 139 -4.52 -10.59 -6.31
C GLU A 139 -6.01 -10.68 -5.96
N GLU A 140 -6.34 -10.99 -4.70
CA GLU A 140 -7.74 -11.14 -4.28
C GLU A 140 -8.55 -9.84 -4.43
N ILE A 141 -7.90 -8.68 -4.29
CA ILE A 141 -8.52 -7.37 -4.52
C ILE A 141 -8.70 -7.13 -6.02
N ILE A 142 -7.67 -7.43 -6.80
CA ILE A 142 -7.63 -7.24 -8.26
C ILE A 142 -8.72 -8.07 -8.98
N ASP A 143 -8.93 -9.32 -8.56
CA ASP A 143 -9.91 -10.23 -9.17
C ASP A 143 -11.37 -9.92 -8.78
N SER A 144 -11.58 -9.17 -7.69
CA SER A 144 -12.91 -8.84 -7.19
C SER A 144 -13.64 -7.79 -8.04
N ASP A 145 -12.89 -6.95 -8.77
CA ASP A 145 -13.45 -5.94 -9.67
C ASP A 145 -13.84 -6.51 -11.05
N GLU A 146 -13.16 -7.54 -11.58
CA GLU A 146 -13.53 -8.19 -12.86
C GLU A 146 -14.88 -8.92 -12.80
N LYS A 147 -15.31 -9.38 -11.62
CA LYS A 147 -16.60 -10.07 -11.44
C LYS A 147 -17.82 -9.15 -11.38
N LYS A 148 -17.64 -7.83 -11.27
CA LYS A 148 -18.75 -6.87 -11.24
C LYS A 148 -19.16 -6.35 -12.62
N GLU A 149 -18.40 -6.67 -13.68
CA GLU A 149 -18.68 -6.27 -15.06
C GLU A 149 -19.21 -7.40 -15.97
N LYS A 150 -19.58 -8.55 -15.40
CA LYS A 150 -20.29 -9.64 -16.10
C LYS A 150 -21.70 -9.82 -15.55
#